data_AF-A0A5N6VA14-F1
#
_entry.id   AF-A0A5N6VA14-F1
#
_cell.length_a   1.000
_cell.length_b   1.000
_cell.length_c   1.000
_cell.angle_alpha   90.00
_cell.angle_beta   90.00
_cell.angle_gamma   90.00
#
_symmetry.space_group_name_H-M   'P 1'
#
loop_
_entity.id
_entity.type
_entity.pdbx_description
1 polymer ?
#
loop_
_entity_poly.entity_id
_entity_poly.type
_entity_poly.pdbx_seq_one_letter_code
_entity_poly.pdbx_strand_id
1 'polypeptide(L)'
;MSSLEDQIRSRQRFGLHHIAAIDTDRESYGYDNDNKIWHQSRLFMKNISSRYTKSDLPIIFYEYDMRELWYMIIQGAKITDAKHPAQDRLAGQILHAREMGILRRRNTTSGVEEEASTSNGNIWVDLPFLVQEFQAAWNVAYELPAKQRHNLSAFIARLSAWGVCGSELCVCALSIFRDTFETRRGLTAADDQQGDSLLPIADLLPAAVAWFELSGYKIESLCLSGQGFETSTVGELAREAQVVPDTGFSTSRWLFWRRRLEEISHCDHAEMAALAQRGLRLMQSWGERILAIDNSRDQSEQH
;
A
#
# COMPACT_ATOMS: atom_id res chain seq x y z
N MET A 1 24.09 -19.21 30.74
CA MET A 1 23.39 -18.01 30.22
C MET A 1 23.23 -18.22 28.73
N SER A 2 22.01 -18.04 28.17
CA SER A 2 21.77 -18.14 26.73
C SER A 2 22.52 -17.03 26.00
N SER A 3 23.24 -17.34 24.91
CA SER A 3 23.97 -16.32 24.14
C SER A 3 23.00 -15.30 23.53
N LEU A 4 23.49 -14.10 23.19
CA LEU A 4 22.66 -13.10 22.49
C LEU A 4 22.08 -13.67 21.19
N GLU A 5 22.87 -14.46 20.46
CA GLU A 5 22.43 -15.13 19.24
C GLU A 5 21.31 -16.14 19.50
N ASP A 6 21.39 -16.92 20.58
CA ASP A 6 20.35 -17.87 20.95
C ASP A 6 19.05 -17.16 21.36
N GLN A 7 19.16 -16.00 22.02
CA GLN A 7 18.01 -15.17 22.36
C GLN A 7 17.36 -14.57 21.12
N ILE A 8 18.15 -14.07 20.17
CA ILE A 8 17.65 -13.56 18.88
C ILE A 8 16.94 -14.68 18.11
N ARG A 9 17.56 -15.86 18.01
CA ARG A 9 16.96 -17.02 17.34
C ARG A 9 15.67 -17.47 18.01
N SER A 10 15.61 -17.42 19.34
CA SER A 10 14.40 -17.70 20.11
C SER A 10 13.29 -16.70 19.79
N ARG A 11 13.60 -15.39 19.76
CA ARG A 11 12.61 -14.35 19.40
C ARG A 11 12.11 -14.49 17.97
N GLN A 12 12.98 -14.82 17.03
CA GLN A 12 12.62 -15.09 15.64
C GLN A 12 11.64 -16.26 15.54
N ARG A 13 11.92 -17.39 16.22
CA ARG A 13 11.01 -18.55 16.25
C ARG A 13 9.66 -18.19 16.84
N PHE A 14 9.64 -17.45 17.95
CA PHE A 14 8.38 -16.97 18.53
C PHE A 14 7.59 -16.11 17.53
N GLY A 15 8.27 -15.21 16.81
CA GLY A 15 7.63 -14.38 15.78
C GLY A 15 7.02 -15.20 14.66
N LEU A 16 7.73 -16.22 14.17
CA LEU A 16 7.21 -17.16 13.17
C LEU A 16 5.97 -17.92 13.67
N HIS A 17 5.96 -18.35 14.93
CA HIS A 17 4.78 -18.99 15.52
C HIS A 17 3.59 -18.05 15.61
N HIS A 18 3.82 -16.78 15.98
CA HIS A 18 2.73 -15.80 16.04
C HIS A 18 2.20 -15.45 14.64
N ILE A 19 3.08 -15.30 13.64
CA ILE A 19 2.69 -15.14 12.24
C ILE A 19 1.82 -16.31 11.77
N ALA A 20 2.23 -17.55 12.04
CA ALA A 20 1.46 -18.74 11.69
C ALA A 20 0.08 -18.77 12.39
N ALA A 21 -0.01 -18.31 13.64
CA ALA A 21 -1.27 -18.19 14.36
C ALA A 21 -2.20 -17.15 13.71
N ILE A 22 -1.66 -15.98 13.33
CA ILE A 22 -2.41 -14.94 12.60
C ILE A 22 -2.95 -15.51 11.27
N ASP A 23 -2.12 -16.27 10.55
CA ASP A 23 -2.54 -16.88 9.28
C ASP A 23 -3.62 -17.94 9.48
N THR A 24 -3.49 -18.77 10.51
CA THR A 24 -4.49 -19.78 10.87
C THR A 24 -5.83 -19.15 11.24
N ASP A 25 -5.80 -18.09 12.06
CA ASP A 25 -7.00 -17.33 12.43
C ASP A 25 -7.65 -16.71 11.18
N ARG A 26 -6.84 -16.10 10.31
CA ARG A 26 -7.30 -15.51 9.05
C ARG A 26 -7.97 -16.55 8.14
N GLU A 27 -7.37 -17.72 7.99
CA GLU A 27 -7.93 -18.82 7.19
C GLU A 27 -9.23 -19.37 7.79
N SER A 28 -9.32 -19.41 9.13
CA SER A 28 -10.49 -19.93 9.84
C SER A 28 -11.69 -18.98 9.81
N TYR A 29 -11.46 -17.68 10.01
CA TYR A 29 -12.53 -16.68 10.11
C TYR A 29 -12.82 -15.99 8.77
N GLY A 30 -11.89 -16.02 7.82
CA GLY A 30 -12.05 -15.42 6.50
C GLY A 30 -12.20 -13.90 6.58
N TYR A 31 -13.22 -13.36 5.88
CA TYR A 31 -13.53 -11.93 5.91
C TYR A 31 -14.31 -11.58 7.17
N ASP A 32 -13.79 -10.63 7.94
CA ASP A 32 -14.40 -10.22 9.21
C ASP A 32 -14.24 -8.71 9.41
N ASN A 33 -15.36 -7.98 9.44
CA ASN A 33 -15.39 -6.55 9.70
C ASN A 33 -15.42 -6.19 11.20
N ASP A 34 -15.72 -7.18 12.04
CA ASP A 34 -15.78 -7.07 13.50
C ASP A 34 -14.50 -7.58 14.17
N ASN A 35 -13.48 -7.89 13.36
CA ASN A 35 -12.19 -8.35 13.82
C ASN A 35 -11.57 -7.36 14.82
N LYS A 36 -10.76 -7.91 15.74
CA LYS A 36 -10.13 -7.14 16.82
C LYS A 36 -8.69 -6.73 16.50
N ILE A 37 -8.26 -6.80 15.24
CA ILE A 37 -6.86 -6.57 14.84
C ILE A 37 -6.44 -5.12 15.13
N TRP A 38 -7.34 -4.15 14.97
CA TRP A 38 -7.07 -2.76 15.36
C TRP A 38 -6.80 -2.63 16.88
N HIS A 39 -7.45 -3.45 17.71
CA HIS A 39 -7.24 -3.43 19.16
C HIS A 39 -5.97 -4.20 19.54
N GLN A 40 -5.73 -5.34 18.90
CA GLN A 40 -4.52 -6.15 19.10
C GLN A 40 -3.27 -5.36 18.70
N SER A 41 -3.28 -4.65 17.56
CA SER A 41 -2.19 -3.75 17.16
C SER A 41 -1.93 -2.66 18.18
N ARG A 42 -2.99 -2.01 18.71
CA ARG A 42 -2.87 -1.02 19.79
C ARG A 42 -2.22 -1.60 21.05
N LEU A 43 -2.64 -2.79 21.47
CA LEU A 43 -2.06 -3.47 22.63
C LEU A 43 -0.60 -3.86 22.37
N PHE A 44 -0.28 -4.28 21.15
CA PHE A 44 1.08 -4.69 20.78
C PHE A 44 2.03 -3.48 20.77
N MET A 45 1.62 -2.33 20.22
CA MET A 45 2.38 -1.08 20.30
C MET A 45 2.68 -0.67 21.75
N LYS A 46 1.68 -0.78 22.63
CA LYS A 46 1.85 -0.54 24.07
C LYS A 46 2.83 -1.51 24.71
N ASN A 47 2.78 -2.79 24.31
CA ASN A 47 3.70 -3.82 24.81
C ASN A 47 5.14 -3.52 24.38
N ILE A 48 5.38 -3.24 23.09
CA ILE A 48 6.68 -2.85 22.55
C ILE A 48 7.25 -1.67 23.35
N SER A 49 6.46 -0.61 23.53
CA SER A 49 6.86 0.58 24.29
C SER A 49 7.17 0.25 25.75
N SER A 50 6.29 -0.49 26.43
CA SER A 50 6.49 -0.90 27.83
C SER A 50 7.75 -1.75 27.99
N ARG A 51 8.01 -2.70 27.09
CA ARG A 51 9.21 -3.55 27.18
C ARG A 51 10.48 -2.77 26.93
N TYR A 52 10.48 -1.86 25.95
CA TYR A 52 11.65 -1.02 25.69
C TYR A 52 12.00 -0.14 26.89
N THR A 53 10.99 0.52 27.49
CA THR A 53 11.22 1.39 28.67
C THR A 53 11.67 0.64 29.93
N LYS A 54 11.42 -0.67 30.02
CA LYS A 54 11.65 -1.48 31.24
C LYS A 54 12.80 -2.48 31.13
N SER A 55 13.46 -2.56 29.98
CA SER A 55 14.55 -3.52 29.78
C SER A 55 15.69 -2.91 28.97
N ASP A 56 16.90 -3.42 29.22
CA ASP A 56 18.10 -3.06 28.46
C ASP A 56 18.32 -3.98 27.26
N LEU A 57 17.26 -4.64 26.77
CA LEU A 57 17.36 -5.49 25.58
C LEU A 57 17.85 -4.68 24.38
N PRO A 58 18.73 -5.23 23.54
CA PRO A 58 19.17 -4.58 22.31
C PRO A 58 18.01 -4.22 21.37
N ILE A 59 18.18 -3.15 20.58
CA ILE A 59 17.14 -2.64 19.68
C ILE A 59 16.61 -3.70 18.69
N ILE A 60 17.48 -4.64 18.27
CA ILE A 60 17.16 -5.70 17.30
C ILE A 60 15.96 -6.57 17.73
N PHE A 61 15.72 -6.74 19.03
CA PHE A 61 14.54 -7.48 19.51
C PHE A 61 13.23 -6.78 19.15
N TYR A 62 13.23 -5.45 19.19
CA TYR A 62 12.08 -4.62 18.87
C TYR A 62 11.88 -4.47 17.36
N GLU A 63 12.96 -4.58 16.56
CA GLU A 63 12.83 -4.64 15.10
C GLU A 63 11.98 -5.83 14.66
N TYR A 64 12.16 -7.01 15.29
CA TYR A 64 11.28 -8.16 15.03
C TYR A 64 9.84 -7.91 15.44
N ASP A 65 9.61 -7.26 16.60
CA ASP A 65 8.24 -6.92 17.02
C ASP A 65 7.56 -5.95 16.05
N MET A 66 8.32 -5.00 15.50
CA MET A 66 7.79 -4.01 14.55
C MET A 66 7.37 -4.67 13.25
N ARG A 67 8.19 -5.58 12.70
CA ARG A 67 7.81 -6.34 11.50
C ARG A 67 6.59 -7.21 11.74
N GLU A 68 6.50 -7.85 12.90
CA GLU A 68 5.35 -8.65 13.31
C GLU A 68 4.07 -7.81 13.47
N LEU A 69 4.19 -6.60 14.02
CA LEU A 69 3.11 -5.62 14.09
C LEU A 69 2.62 -5.21 12.71
N TRP A 70 3.52 -4.88 11.78
CA TRP A 70 3.17 -4.52 10.41
C TRP A 70 2.52 -5.69 9.67
N TYR A 71 3.06 -6.90 9.83
CA TYR A 71 2.44 -8.11 9.30
C TYR A 71 1.00 -8.28 9.78
N MET A 72 0.75 -8.17 11.08
CA MET A 72 -0.59 -8.29 11.66
C MET A 72 -1.56 -7.24 11.08
N ILE A 73 -1.11 -5.98 10.93
CA ILE A 73 -1.93 -4.92 10.33
C ILE A 73 -2.22 -5.21 8.85
N ILE A 74 -1.23 -5.70 8.08
CA ILE A 74 -1.41 -6.11 6.68
C ILE A 74 -2.44 -7.23 6.56
N GLN A 75 -2.42 -8.22 7.44
CA GLN A 75 -3.41 -9.30 7.43
C GLN A 75 -4.82 -8.78 7.76
N GLY A 76 -4.93 -7.87 8.74
CA GLY A 76 -6.20 -7.20 9.04
C GLY A 76 -6.72 -6.37 7.86
N ALA A 77 -5.83 -5.69 7.13
CA ALA A 77 -6.18 -4.93 5.95
C ALA A 77 -6.74 -5.81 4.82
N LYS A 78 -6.21 -7.02 4.62
CA LYS A 78 -6.67 -7.96 3.58
C LYS A 78 -8.10 -8.47 3.85
N ILE A 79 -8.47 -8.70 5.11
CA ILE A 79 -9.77 -9.30 5.47
C ILE A 79 -10.86 -8.30 5.84
N THR A 80 -10.50 -7.05 6.13
CA THR A 80 -11.47 -5.98 6.39
C THR A 80 -11.94 -5.40 5.07
N ASP A 81 -13.26 -5.30 4.87
CA ASP A 81 -13.82 -4.78 3.62
C ASP A 81 -13.34 -3.35 3.31
N ALA A 82 -13.00 -3.12 2.04
CA ALA A 82 -12.47 -1.85 1.54
C ALA A 82 -13.33 -0.62 1.87
N LYS A 83 -14.64 -0.77 2.03
CA LYS A 83 -15.57 0.34 2.31
C LYS A 83 -16.00 0.39 3.77
N HIS A 84 -15.59 -0.58 4.58
CA HIS A 84 -16.02 -0.65 5.97
C HIS A 84 -15.19 0.29 6.86
N PRO A 85 -15.81 1.04 7.81
CA PRO A 85 -15.09 1.95 8.71
C PRO A 85 -14.03 1.27 9.59
N ALA A 86 -14.10 -0.06 9.76
CA ALA A 86 -13.05 -0.81 10.44
C ALA A 86 -11.69 -0.69 9.73
N GLN A 87 -11.68 -0.48 8.42
CA GLN A 87 -10.45 -0.28 7.65
C GLN A 87 -9.79 1.06 8.02
N ASP A 88 -10.57 2.13 8.18
CA ASP A 88 -10.08 3.43 8.69
C ASP A 88 -9.59 3.33 10.13
N ARG A 89 -10.30 2.57 10.98
CA ARG A 89 -9.90 2.34 12.37
C ARG A 89 -8.56 1.63 12.47
N LEU A 90 -8.31 0.65 11.59
CA LEU A 90 -7.04 -0.07 11.52
C LEU A 90 -5.92 0.84 11.01
N ALA A 91 -6.17 1.62 9.94
CA ALA A 91 -5.19 2.57 9.42
C ALA A 91 -4.84 3.66 10.46
N GLY A 92 -5.83 4.09 11.24
CA GLY A 92 -5.66 5.03 12.35
C GLY A 92 -4.73 4.53 13.45
N GLN A 93 -4.48 3.21 13.55
CA GLN A 93 -3.46 2.71 14.49
C GLN A 93 -2.04 3.02 14.03
N ILE A 94 -1.77 3.07 12.72
CA ILE A 94 -0.46 3.49 12.20
C ILE A 94 -0.23 4.97 12.49
N LEU A 95 -1.25 5.82 12.29
CA LEU A 95 -1.18 7.22 12.69
C LEU A 95 -0.99 7.35 14.21
N HIS A 96 -1.71 6.56 15.01
CA HIS A 96 -1.50 6.57 16.44
C HIS A 96 -0.05 6.23 16.81
N ALA A 97 0.52 5.19 16.20
CA ALA A 97 1.91 4.80 16.42
C ALA A 97 2.84 5.99 16.12
N ARG A 98 2.64 6.68 14.99
CA ARG A 98 3.39 7.89 14.63
C ARG A 98 3.33 8.97 15.71
N GLU A 99 2.14 9.21 16.25
CA GLU A 99 1.87 10.23 17.26
C GLU A 99 2.30 9.82 18.69
N MET A 100 2.78 8.59 18.90
CA MET A 100 3.36 8.20 20.21
C MET A 100 4.70 8.91 20.49
N GLY A 101 5.33 9.51 19.47
CA GLY A 101 6.53 10.32 19.61
C GLY A 101 7.80 9.51 19.88
N ILE A 102 8.88 10.20 20.25
CA ILE A 102 10.19 9.58 20.49
C ILE A 102 10.14 8.76 21.77
N LEU A 103 10.34 7.46 21.64
CA LEU A 103 10.43 6.54 22.76
C LEU A 103 11.85 6.58 23.34
N ARG A 104 11.95 6.78 24.65
CA ARG A 104 13.22 6.87 25.39
C ARG A 104 13.27 5.88 26.53
N ARG A 105 14.47 5.46 26.90
CA ARG A 105 14.73 4.69 28.13
C ARG A 105 16.00 5.19 28.80
N ARG A 106 16.09 4.98 30.11
CA ARG A 106 17.33 5.14 30.84
C ARG A 106 18.06 3.80 30.93
N ASN A 107 19.24 3.70 30.34
CA ASN A 107 20.05 2.49 30.42
C ASN A 107 20.43 2.22 31.88
N THR A 108 20.15 1.02 32.39
CA THR A 108 20.38 0.71 33.81
C THR A 108 21.86 0.65 34.19
N THR A 109 22.73 0.38 33.21
CA THR A 109 24.18 0.22 33.41
C THR A 109 24.91 1.55 33.29
N SER A 110 24.63 2.34 32.25
CA SER A 110 25.32 3.60 31.99
C SER A 110 24.60 4.82 32.59
N GLY A 111 23.32 4.71 32.92
CA GLY A 111 22.48 5.81 33.39
C GLY A 111 22.14 6.85 32.32
N VAL A 112 22.57 6.63 31.06
CA VAL A 112 22.35 7.49 29.91
C VAL A 112 20.96 7.26 29.33
N GLU A 113 20.31 8.34 28.88
CA GLU A 113 19.06 8.26 28.12
C GLU A 113 19.35 7.81 26.68
N GLU A 114 18.67 6.76 26.25
CA GLU A 114 18.75 6.19 24.91
C GLU A 114 17.41 6.36 24.19
N GLU A 115 17.47 6.74 22.92
CA GLU A 115 16.29 6.77 22.05
C GLU A 115 16.11 5.41 21.36
N ALA A 116 14.85 5.02 21.13
CA ALA A 116 14.53 3.79 20.43
C ALA A 116 14.70 3.98 18.91
N SER A 117 15.97 3.94 18.48
CA SER A 117 16.36 4.19 17.10
C SER A 117 16.89 2.92 16.44
N THR A 118 16.33 2.58 15.29
CA THR A 118 16.79 1.51 14.39
C THR A 118 17.67 2.11 13.29
N SER A 119 18.27 1.27 12.43
CA SER A 119 18.93 1.76 11.21
C SER A 119 17.96 2.45 10.23
N ASN A 120 16.66 2.25 10.39
CA ASN A 120 15.58 2.84 9.58
C ASN A 120 14.85 3.98 10.30
N GLY A 121 15.41 4.50 11.40
CA GLY A 121 14.84 5.63 12.15
C GLY A 121 14.20 5.23 13.49
N ASN A 122 13.56 6.20 14.12
CA ASN A 122 12.91 6.08 15.42
C ASN A 122 11.62 5.26 15.32
N ILE A 123 11.45 4.29 16.22
CA ILE A 123 10.40 3.25 16.15
C ILE A 123 9.00 3.81 15.87
N TRP A 124 8.61 4.88 16.56
CA TRP A 124 7.26 5.44 16.43
C TRP A 124 7.20 6.57 15.42
N VAL A 125 8.14 7.51 15.46
CA VAL A 125 8.10 8.70 14.58
C VAL A 125 8.30 8.34 13.11
N ASP A 126 9.27 7.48 12.82
CA ASP A 126 9.70 7.18 11.45
C ASP A 126 9.08 5.88 10.91
N LEU A 127 8.43 5.09 11.78
CA LEU A 127 7.74 3.84 11.44
C LEU A 127 8.65 2.87 10.63
N PRO A 128 9.82 2.50 11.18
CA PRO A 128 10.79 1.68 10.46
C PRO A 128 10.16 0.36 10.02
N PHE A 129 10.60 -0.15 8.87
CA PHE A 129 10.11 -1.38 8.24
C PHE A 129 8.73 -1.30 7.60
N LEU A 130 7.90 -0.29 7.91
CA LEU A 130 6.51 -0.22 7.43
C LEU A 130 6.43 -0.30 5.90
N VAL A 131 7.16 0.57 5.20
CA VAL A 131 7.16 0.62 3.73
C VAL A 131 7.65 -0.70 3.14
N GLN A 132 8.74 -1.27 3.68
CA GLN A 132 9.27 -2.54 3.18
C GLN A 132 8.25 -3.68 3.34
N GLU A 133 7.57 -3.78 4.49
CA GLU A 133 6.58 -4.83 4.74
C GLU A 133 5.34 -4.68 3.83
N PHE A 134 4.84 -3.46 3.63
CA PHE A 134 3.71 -3.22 2.71
C PHE A 134 4.07 -3.47 1.26
N GLN A 135 5.25 -3.06 0.81
CA GLN A 135 5.73 -3.34 -0.55
C GLN A 135 5.98 -4.84 -0.75
N ALA A 136 6.56 -5.54 0.23
CA ALA A 136 6.73 -7.00 0.17
C ALA A 136 5.39 -7.73 0.06
N ALA A 137 4.41 -7.33 0.88
CA ALA A 137 3.05 -7.88 0.80
C ALA A 137 2.35 -7.56 -0.53
N TRP A 138 2.62 -6.38 -1.11
CA TRP A 138 2.07 -5.99 -2.39
C TRP A 138 2.71 -6.72 -3.58
N ASN A 139 4.01 -7.02 -3.52
CA ASN A 139 4.73 -7.71 -4.59
C ASN A 139 4.19 -9.12 -4.88
N VAL A 140 3.62 -9.77 -3.87
CA VAL A 140 2.94 -11.08 -3.99
C VAL A 140 1.42 -10.95 -4.07
N ALA A 141 0.89 -9.73 -4.23
CA ALA A 141 -0.55 -9.51 -4.26
C ALA A 141 -1.23 -10.20 -5.44
N TYR A 142 -0.50 -10.59 -6.49
CA TYR A 142 -1.02 -11.39 -7.60
C TYR A 142 -1.58 -12.75 -7.18
N GLU A 143 -1.10 -13.31 -6.07
CA GLU A 143 -1.59 -14.57 -5.50
C GLU A 143 -2.85 -14.38 -4.64
N LEU A 144 -3.22 -13.14 -4.34
CA LEU A 144 -4.38 -12.86 -3.49
C LEU A 144 -5.70 -12.93 -4.29
N PRO A 145 -6.78 -13.44 -3.66
CA PRO A 145 -8.12 -13.28 -4.20
C PRO A 145 -8.44 -11.81 -4.49
N ALA A 146 -9.18 -11.54 -5.57
CA ALA A 146 -9.50 -10.19 -6.04
C ALA A 146 -10.00 -9.26 -4.92
N LYS A 147 -10.88 -9.76 -4.04
CA LYS A 147 -11.39 -8.99 -2.91
C LYS A 147 -10.32 -8.65 -1.85
N GLN A 148 -9.42 -9.57 -1.50
CA GLN A 148 -8.32 -9.27 -0.55
C GLN A 148 -7.34 -8.26 -1.13
N ARG A 149 -7.04 -8.37 -2.42
CA ARG A 149 -6.21 -7.42 -3.15
C ARG A 149 -6.83 -6.02 -3.17
N HIS A 150 -8.13 -5.94 -3.46
CA HIS A 150 -8.87 -4.68 -3.40
C HIS A 150 -8.83 -4.07 -1.99
N ASN A 151 -9.08 -4.88 -0.95
CA ASN A 151 -9.02 -4.42 0.44
C ASN A 151 -7.63 -3.89 0.81
N LEU A 152 -6.57 -4.63 0.47
CA LEU A 152 -5.18 -4.21 0.72
C LEU A 152 -4.84 -2.93 -0.05
N SER A 153 -5.22 -2.83 -1.32
CA SER A 153 -5.02 -1.64 -2.14
C SER A 153 -5.69 -0.41 -1.54
N ALA A 154 -6.95 -0.55 -1.12
CA ALA A 154 -7.71 0.51 -0.46
C ALA A 154 -7.08 0.94 0.87
N PHE A 155 -6.52 -0.01 1.64
CA PHE A 155 -5.81 0.31 2.88
C PHE A 155 -4.53 1.12 2.62
N ILE A 156 -3.69 0.70 1.66
CA ILE A 156 -2.45 1.40 1.33
C ILE A 156 -2.75 2.80 0.73
N ALA A 157 -3.80 2.91 -0.09
CA ALA A 157 -4.26 4.19 -0.63
C ALA A 157 -4.62 5.18 0.47
N ARG A 158 -5.29 4.75 1.54
CA ARG A 158 -5.59 5.62 2.71
C ARG A 158 -4.34 6.11 3.42
N LEU A 159 -3.38 5.21 3.69
CA LEU A 159 -2.12 5.61 4.32
C LEU A 159 -1.38 6.66 3.48
N SER A 160 -1.35 6.45 2.17
CA SER A 160 -0.76 7.37 1.20
C SER A 160 -1.49 8.72 1.19
N ALA A 161 -2.82 8.71 1.27
CA ALA A 161 -3.66 9.90 1.38
C ALA A 161 -3.48 10.64 2.72
N TRP A 162 -2.97 9.99 3.77
CA TRP A 162 -2.65 10.65 5.03
C TRP A 162 -1.16 11.05 5.13
N GLY A 163 -0.39 10.82 4.07
CA GLY A 163 1.03 11.15 4.02
C GLY A 163 1.91 10.28 4.91
N VAL A 164 1.45 9.09 5.29
CA VAL A 164 2.26 8.10 6.02
C VAL A 164 3.42 7.67 5.13
N CYS A 165 4.66 7.85 5.62
CA CYS A 165 5.89 7.56 4.87
C CYS A 165 5.99 8.27 3.50
N GLY A 166 5.42 9.49 3.40
CA GLY A 166 5.61 10.35 2.23
C GLY A 166 4.98 9.82 0.94
N SER A 167 5.81 9.48 -0.04
CA SER A 167 5.38 8.95 -1.36
C SER A 167 5.76 7.50 -1.59
N GLU A 168 6.49 6.86 -0.66
CA GLU A 168 7.09 5.54 -0.88
C GLU A 168 6.03 4.42 -1.02
N LEU A 169 4.89 4.56 -0.33
CA LEU A 169 3.76 3.63 -0.47
C LEU A 169 3.06 3.74 -1.83
N CYS A 170 3.21 4.86 -2.54
CA CYS A 170 2.57 5.07 -3.84
C CYS A 170 3.20 4.22 -4.96
N VAL A 171 4.33 3.55 -4.72
CA VAL A 171 4.88 2.54 -5.65
C VAL A 171 3.88 1.40 -5.87
N CYS A 172 3.10 1.04 -4.85
CA CYS A 172 2.03 0.03 -4.99
C CYS A 172 0.94 0.50 -5.97
N ALA A 173 0.65 1.81 -6.03
CA ALA A 173 -0.27 2.40 -7.00
C ALA A 173 0.28 2.28 -8.43
N LEU A 174 1.56 2.60 -8.65
CA LEU A 174 2.20 2.45 -9.96
C LEU A 174 2.18 1.00 -10.44
N SER A 175 2.43 0.04 -9.54
CA SER A 175 2.34 -1.39 -9.85
C SER A 175 0.92 -1.77 -10.31
N ILE A 176 -0.13 -1.43 -9.54
CA ILE A 176 -1.50 -1.81 -9.95
C ILE A 176 -1.97 -1.07 -11.19
N PHE A 177 -1.57 0.19 -11.39
CA PHE A 177 -1.92 0.96 -12.58
C PHE A 177 -1.24 0.41 -13.82
N ARG A 178 0.05 0.04 -13.73
CA ARG A 178 0.76 -0.62 -14.81
C ARG A 178 0.07 -1.92 -15.20
N ASP A 179 -0.26 -2.75 -14.22
CA ASP A 179 -0.91 -4.03 -14.48
C ASP A 179 -2.32 -3.84 -15.06
N THR A 180 -3.10 -2.90 -14.54
CA THR A 180 -4.52 -2.71 -14.93
C THR A 180 -4.66 -1.95 -16.25
N PHE A 181 -3.90 -0.87 -16.45
CA PHE A 181 -4.13 0.08 -17.54
C PHE A 181 -3.07 0.00 -18.64
N GLU A 182 -1.82 -0.34 -18.29
CA GLU A 182 -0.69 -0.26 -19.23
C GLU A 182 -0.25 -1.62 -19.80
N THR A 183 -0.77 -2.73 -19.28
CA THR A 183 -0.49 -4.08 -19.76
C THR A 183 -1.65 -4.59 -20.59
N ARG A 184 -1.38 -5.26 -21.71
CA ARG A 184 -2.41 -5.83 -22.59
C ARG A 184 -3.06 -7.00 -21.87
N ARG A 185 -4.36 -6.88 -21.64
CA ARG A 185 -5.22 -7.88 -21.02
C ARG A 185 -6.57 -7.85 -21.72
N GLY A 186 -7.22 -9.00 -21.83
CA GLY A 186 -8.54 -9.11 -22.44
C GLY A 186 -9.57 -8.24 -21.73
N LEU A 187 -10.41 -7.55 -22.51
CA LEU A 187 -11.58 -6.82 -21.99
C LEU A 187 -12.85 -7.67 -22.05
N THR A 188 -12.80 -8.78 -22.78
CA THR A 188 -13.90 -9.73 -22.97
C THR A 188 -13.41 -11.16 -22.75
N ALA A 189 -14.32 -12.07 -22.38
CA ALA A 189 -14.01 -13.50 -22.24
C ALA A 189 -13.54 -14.16 -23.56
N ALA A 190 -13.76 -13.50 -24.71
CA ALA A 190 -13.29 -13.94 -26.01
C ALA A 190 -11.81 -13.59 -26.26
N ASP A 191 -11.29 -12.55 -25.59
CA ASP A 191 -9.89 -12.12 -25.67
C ASP A 191 -8.95 -12.90 -24.74
N ASP A 192 -9.50 -13.78 -23.88
CA ASP A 192 -8.76 -14.57 -22.88
C ASP A 192 -7.95 -15.74 -23.47
N GLN A 193 -7.87 -15.87 -24.81
CA GLN A 193 -7.07 -16.93 -25.46
C GLN A 193 -5.55 -16.70 -25.39
N GLN A 194 -5.09 -15.59 -24.80
CA GLN A 194 -3.68 -15.21 -24.71
C GLN A 194 -3.11 -15.42 -23.30
N GLY A 195 -2.81 -16.68 -22.94
CA GLY A 195 -1.82 -17.02 -21.90
C GLY A 195 -2.34 -17.11 -20.46
N ASP A 196 -2.40 -18.35 -19.98
CA ASP A 196 -2.94 -18.89 -18.71
C ASP A 196 -2.37 -18.34 -17.38
N SER A 197 -1.67 -17.18 -17.36
CA SER A 197 -0.93 -16.72 -16.18
C SER A 197 -1.22 -15.28 -15.73
N LEU A 198 -1.99 -14.49 -16.49
CA LEU A 198 -2.26 -13.10 -16.16
C LEU A 198 -3.67 -12.92 -15.61
N LEU A 199 -3.79 -12.15 -14.51
CA LEU A 199 -5.08 -11.83 -13.92
C LEU A 199 -5.95 -11.00 -14.86
N PRO A 200 -7.26 -11.26 -14.94
CA PRO A 200 -8.17 -10.47 -15.76
C PRO A 200 -8.28 -9.04 -15.23
N ILE A 201 -8.59 -8.07 -16.10
CA ILE A 201 -8.81 -6.67 -15.69
C ILE A 201 -9.90 -6.57 -14.62
N ALA A 202 -10.94 -7.41 -14.70
CA ALA A 202 -12.02 -7.45 -13.71
C ALA A 202 -11.51 -7.68 -12.27
N ASP A 203 -10.43 -8.44 -12.09
CA ASP A 203 -9.84 -8.72 -10.77
C ASP A 203 -8.90 -7.61 -10.27
N LEU A 204 -8.39 -6.77 -11.18
CA LEU A 204 -7.42 -5.71 -10.89
C LEU A 204 -8.09 -4.34 -10.74
N LEU A 205 -9.13 -4.07 -11.54
CA LEU A 205 -9.79 -2.77 -11.63
C LEU A 205 -10.32 -2.26 -10.28
N PRO A 206 -10.94 -3.06 -9.40
CA PRO A 206 -11.34 -2.59 -8.07
C PRO A 206 -10.16 -2.08 -7.24
N ALA A 207 -9.03 -2.78 -7.27
CA ALA A 207 -7.83 -2.38 -6.56
C ALA A 207 -7.26 -1.07 -7.13
N ALA A 208 -7.25 -0.90 -8.46
CA ALA A 208 -6.79 0.34 -9.10
C ALA A 208 -7.72 1.53 -8.79
N VAL A 209 -9.03 1.37 -8.96
CA VAL A 209 -10.01 2.46 -8.75
C VAL A 209 -10.03 2.94 -7.30
N ALA A 210 -9.75 2.06 -6.33
CA ALA A 210 -9.64 2.44 -4.93
C ALA A 210 -8.59 3.55 -4.68
N TRP A 211 -7.50 3.60 -5.46
CA TRP A 211 -6.50 4.66 -5.35
C TRP A 211 -7.05 6.03 -5.76
N PHE A 212 -7.83 6.10 -6.84
CA PHE A 212 -8.45 7.35 -7.27
C PHE A 212 -9.55 7.80 -6.31
N GLU A 213 -10.26 6.85 -5.70
CA GLU A 213 -11.30 7.11 -4.70
C GLU A 213 -10.71 7.69 -3.40
N LEU A 214 -9.66 7.07 -2.88
CA LEU A 214 -9.16 7.36 -1.54
C LEU A 214 -7.98 8.32 -1.52
N SER A 215 -7.22 8.40 -2.61
CA SER A 215 -5.96 9.12 -2.70
C SER A 215 -5.75 9.87 -4.03
N GLY A 216 -6.83 10.11 -4.78
CA GLY A 216 -6.74 10.71 -6.11
C GLY A 216 -5.98 12.04 -6.14
N TYR A 217 -6.21 12.91 -5.15
CA TYR A 217 -5.46 14.17 -5.00
C TYR A 217 -3.94 13.95 -4.84
N LYS A 218 -3.54 12.90 -4.11
CA LYS A 218 -2.13 12.56 -3.87
C LYS A 218 -1.49 12.04 -5.16
N ILE A 219 -2.20 11.18 -5.89
CA ILE A 219 -1.74 10.69 -7.20
C ILE A 219 -1.62 11.85 -8.20
N GLU A 220 -2.61 12.75 -8.27
CA GLU A 220 -2.56 13.95 -9.12
C GLU A 220 -1.31 14.80 -8.81
N SER A 221 -1.10 15.09 -7.52
CA SER A 221 0.05 15.88 -7.06
C SER A 221 1.39 15.25 -7.46
N LEU A 222 1.52 13.92 -7.34
CA LEU A 222 2.72 13.19 -7.76
C LEU A 222 2.93 13.21 -9.29
N CYS A 223 1.85 13.14 -10.06
CA CYS A 223 1.91 13.28 -11.52
C CYS A 223 2.30 14.68 -11.96
N LEU A 224 1.81 15.71 -11.29
CA LEU A 224 2.17 17.12 -11.54
C LEU A 224 3.63 17.41 -11.16
N SER A 225 4.14 16.81 -10.08
CA SER A 225 5.53 16.97 -9.66
C SER A 225 6.51 16.12 -10.47
N GLY A 226 6.02 15.21 -11.33
CA GLY A 226 6.85 14.27 -12.07
C GLY A 226 7.66 13.34 -11.17
N GLN A 227 7.07 12.88 -10.05
CA GLN A 227 7.79 12.10 -9.06
C GLN A 227 8.35 10.81 -9.67
N GLY A 228 9.68 10.72 -9.72
CA GLY A 228 10.40 9.56 -10.23
C GLY A 228 10.32 8.35 -9.28
N PHE A 229 10.22 7.16 -9.88
CA PHE A 229 10.41 5.86 -9.23
C PHE A 229 11.08 4.94 -10.25
N GLU A 230 12.40 4.79 -10.18
CA GLU A 230 13.22 4.12 -11.20
C GLU A 230 12.77 2.69 -11.51
N THR A 231 12.28 1.97 -10.49
CA THR A 231 11.80 0.59 -10.63
C THR A 231 10.39 0.48 -11.22
N SER A 232 9.68 1.59 -11.40
CA SER A 232 8.27 1.63 -11.82
C SER A 232 8.13 1.97 -13.30
N THR A 233 8.64 1.11 -14.17
CA THR A 233 8.61 1.28 -15.64
C THR A 233 7.19 1.17 -16.22
N VAL A 234 6.94 1.83 -17.35
CA VAL A 234 5.65 1.74 -18.06
C VAL A 234 5.39 0.31 -18.58
N GLY A 235 4.11 -0.05 -18.67
CA GLY A 235 3.62 -1.23 -19.38
C GLY A 235 3.72 -1.09 -20.90
N GLU A 236 3.43 -2.19 -21.62
CA GLU A 236 3.57 -2.25 -23.07
C GLU A 236 2.66 -1.27 -23.82
N LEU A 237 1.40 -1.12 -23.39
CA LEU A 237 0.44 -0.24 -24.05
C LEU A 237 0.84 1.24 -23.90
N ALA A 238 1.34 1.61 -22.72
CA ALA A 238 1.84 2.96 -22.48
C ALA A 238 3.13 3.25 -23.28
N ARG A 239 4.00 2.24 -23.44
CA ARG A 239 5.20 2.35 -24.29
C ARG A 239 4.85 2.50 -25.77
N GLU A 240 3.89 1.71 -26.27
CA GLU A 240 3.38 1.81 -27.64
C GLU A 240 2.74 3.19 -27.90
N ALA A 241 2.06 3.75 -26.89
CA ALA A 241 1.52 5.11 -26.91
C ALA A 241 2.55 6.22 -26.65
N GLN A 242 3.85 5.88 -26.58
CA GLN A 242 4.96 6.83 -26.38
C GLN A 242 4.83 7.71 -25.12
N VAL A 243 4.30 7.15 -24.04
CA VAL A 243 4.16 7.85 -22.76
C VAL A 243 5.54 8.16 -22.17
N VAL A 244 5.77 9.43 -21.82
CA VAL A 244 7.03 9.92 -21.23
C VAL A 244 6.79 10.73 -19.95
N PRO A 245 7.68 10.67 -18.95
CA PRO A 245 8.79 9.71 -18.80
C PRO A 245 8.31 8.26 -18.70
N ASP A 246 9.22 7.33 -18.99
CA ASP A 246 8.97 5.89 -18.99
C ASP A 246 8.98 5.25 -17.59
N THR A 247 9.26 6.04 -16.54
CA THR A 247 9.24 5.64 -15.12
C THR A 247 8.47 6.63 -14.26
N GLY A 248 8.01 6.18 -13.08
CA GLY A 248 7.39 7.05 -12.07
C GLY A 248 6.01 7.61 -12.42
N PHE A 249 5.62 8.68 -11.74
CA PHE A 249 4.38 9.41 -12.00
C PHE A 249 4.60 10.54 -13.00
N SER A 250 3.64 10.76 -13.89
CA SER A 250 3.67 11.88 -14.83
C SER A 250 2.27 12.27 -15.29
N THR A 251 2.13 13.51 -15.77
CA THR A 251 0.89 13.97 -16.40
C THR A 251 0.55 13.13 -17.64
N SER A 252 1.55 12.74 -18.44
CA SER A 252 1.34 11.86 -19.61
C SER A 252 0.76 10.50 -19.20
N ARG A 253 1.29 9.86 -18.14
CA ARG A 253 0.72 8.61 -17.60
C ARG A 253 -0.69 8.80 -17.07
N TRP A 254 -0.97 9.90 -16.36
CA TRP A 254 -2.32 10.22 -15.89
C TRP A 254 -3.33 10.28 -17.04
N LEU A 255 -2.99 11.00 -18.12
CA LEU A 255 -3.83 11.09 -19.32
C LEU A 255 -4.01 9.72 -19.99
N PHE A 256 -2.95 8.92 -20.05
CA PHE A 256 -3.01 7.56 -20.58
C PHE A 256 -3.94 6.65 -19.76
N TRP A 257 -3.80 6.61 -18.43
CA TRP A 257 -4.69 5.83 -17.56
C TRP A 257 -6.15 6.26 -17.69
N ARG A 258 -6.39 7.57 -17.87
CA ARG A 258 -7.73 8.11 -18.09
C ARG A 258 -8.35 7.58 -19.37
N ARG A 259 -7.63 7.61 -20.50
CA ARG A 259 -8.09 7.04 -21.79
C ARG A 259 -8.34 5.54 -21.66
N ARG A 260 -7.47 4.81 -20.95
CA ARG A 260 -7.65 3.38 -20.71
C ARG A 260 -8.90 3.08 -19.87
N LEU A 261 -9.22 3.89 -18.87
CA LEU A 261 -10.48 3.76 -18.12
C LEU A 261 -11.70 4.03 -19.00
N GLU A 262 -11.62 5.00 -19.91
CA GLU A 262 -12.67 5.26 -20.90
C GLU A 262 -12.84 4.07 -21.86
N GLU A 263 -11.75 3.46 -22.33
CA GLU A 263 -11.84 2.24 -23.15
C GLU A 263 -12.48 1.07 -22.37
N ILE A 264 -12.09 0.86 -21.10
CA ILE A 264 -12.68 -0.17 -20.24
C ILE A 264 -14.17 0.13 -19.96
N SER A 265 -14.59 1.39 -19.86
CA SER A 265 -16.00 1.73 -19.59
C SER A 265 -16.97 1.35 -20.71
N HIS A 266 -16.46 1.01 -21.89
CA HIS A 266 -17.25 0.57 -23.04
C HIS A 266 -17.27 -0.96 -23.21
N CYS A 267 -16.70 -1.73 -22.28
CA CYS A 267 -16.73 -3.19 -22.35
C CYS A 267 -18.15 -3.76 -22.11
N ASP A 268 -18.40 -4.98 -22.57
CA ASP A 268 -19.69 -5.66 -22.40
C ASP A 268 -19.97 -6.11 -20.95
N HIS A 269 -18.96 -6.09 -20.07
CA HIS A 269 -19.12 -6.47 -18.67
C HIS A 269 -19.66 -5.30 -17.83
N ALA A 270 -20.97 -5.26 -17.60
CA ALA A 270 -21.68 -4.13 -16.96
C ALA A 270 -21.05 -3.63 -15.64
N GLU A 271 -20.66 -4.53 -14.72
CA GLU A 271 -20.03 -4.10 -13.45
C GLU A 271 -18.65 -3.47 -13.65
N MET A 272 -17.82 -4.04 -14.54
CA MET A 272 -16.51 -3.51 -14.89
C MET A 272 -16.64 -2.16 -15.59
N ALA A 273 -17.57 -2.04 -16.54
CA ALA A 273 -17.87 -0.80 -17.23
C ALA A 273 -18.30 0.31 -16.25
N ALA A 274 -19.22 0.00 -15.34
CA ALA A 274 -19.70 0.94 -14.33
C ALA A 274 -18.58 1.39 -13.37
N LEU A 275 -17.70 0.46 -12.98
CA LEU A 275 -16.56 0.74 -12.12
C LEU A 275 -15.50 1.58 -12.83
N ALA A 276 -15.21 1.31 -14.09
CA ALA A 276 -14.31 2.10 -14.91
C ALA A 276 -14.84 3.53 -15.11
N GLN A 277 -16.14 3.67 -15.40
CA GLN A 277 -16.78 4.99 -15.48
C GLN A 277 -16.68 5.75 -14.15
N ARG A 278 -16.78 5.06 -13.02
CA ARG A 278 -16.58 5.68 -11.70
C ARG A 278 -15.14 6.16 -11.54
N GLY A 279 -14.15 5.33 -11.90
CA GLY A 279 -12.74 5.71 -11.90
C GLY A 279 -12.47 6.94 -12.78
N LEU A 280 -13.06 6.98 -13.97
CA LEU A 280 -12.96 8.09 -14.92
C LEU A 280 -13.46 9.41 -14.30
N ARG A 281 -14.65 9.39 -13.67
CA ARG A 281 -15.20 10.57 -12.97
C ARG A 281 -14.32 11.04 -11.82
N LEU A 282 -13.76 10.10 -11.04
CA LEU A 282 -12.84 10.43 -9.95
C LEU A 282 -11.57 11.10 -10.49
N MET A 283 -10.97 10.56 -11.55
CA MET A 283 -9.81 11.19 -12.19
C MET A 283 -10.15 12.54 -12.82
N GLN A 284 -11.36 12.73 -13.35
CA GLN A 284 -11.78 14.03 -13.85
C GLN A 284 -11.88 15.06 -12.71
N SER A 285 -12.52 14.69 -11.59
CA SER A 285 -12.67 15.56 -10.43
C SER A 285 -11.34 15.91 -9.78
N TRP A 286 -10.42 14.94 -9.65
CA TRP A 286 -9.11 15.20 -9.04
C TRP A 286 -8.14 15.85 -10.01
N GLY A 287 -8.26 15.63 -11.32
CA GLY A 287 -7.28 16.00 -12.33
C GLY A 287 -7.55 17.29 -13.08
N GLU A 288 -8.40 18.18 -12.57
CA GLU A 288 -8.76 19.45 -13.21
C GLU A 288 -7.51 20.28 -13.57
N ARG A 289 -6.47 20.25 -12.72
CA ARG A 289 -5.23 21.00 -12.98
C ARG A 289 -4.42 20.39 -14.11
N ILE A 290 -4.30 19.06 -14.14
CA ILE A 290 -3.62 18.35 -15.24
C ILE A 290 -4.33 18.63 -16.56
N LEU A 291 -5.65 18.59 -16.56
CA LEU A 291 -6.49 18.87 -17.73
C LEU A 291 -6.35 20.31 -18.24
N ALA A 292 -6.32 21.29 -17.34
CA ALA A 292 -6.14 22.68 -17.72
C ALA A 292 -4.78 22.93 -18.40
N ILE A 293 -3.71 22.29 -17.90
CA ILE A 293 -2.37 22.38 -18.49
C ILE A 293 -2.34 21.75 -19.88
N ASP A 294 -2.96 20.57 -20.05
CA ASP A 294 -3.02 19.85 -21.33
C ASP A 294 -3.71 20.70 -22.41
N ASN A 295 -4.91 21.21 -22.11
CA ASN A 295 -5.67 22.06 -23.03
C ASN A 295 -4.91 23.34 -23.43
N SER A 296 -4.12 23.90 -22.52
CA SER A 296 -3.31 25.09 -22.83
C SER A 296 -2.14 24.81 -23.77
N ARG A 297 -1.58 23.60 -23.73
CA ARG A 297 -0.50 23.17 -24.62
C ARG A 297 -1.02 22.97 -26.04
N ASP A 298 -2.16 22.30 -26.17
CA ASP A 298 -2.81 22.08 -27.47
C ASP A 298 -3.15 23.40 -28.18
N GLN A 299 -3.56 24.43 -27.43
CA GLN A 299 -3.81 25.76 -27.99
C GLN A 299 -2.52 26.49 -28.43
N SER A 300 -1.40 26.25 -27.74
CA SER A 300 -0.11 26.86 -28.09
C SER A 300 0.58 26.19 -29.27
N GLU A 301 0.29 24.92 -29.56
CA GLU A 301 0.84 24.19 -30.70
C GLU A 301 0.04 24.41 -32.00
N GLN A 302 -1.16 25.01 -31.92
CA GLN A 302 -2.02 25.36 -33.06
C GLN A 302 -1.80 26.78 -33.61
N HIS A 303 -0.88 27.56 -33.02
CA HIS A 303 -0.54 28.94 -33.39
C HIS A 303 0.94 29.07 -33.76
#